data_AF-A0A923V236-F1
#
_entry.id   AF-A0A923V236-F1
#
_cell.length_a   1.000
_cell.length_b   1.000
_cell.length_c   1.000
_cell.angle_alpha   90.00
_cell.angle_beta   90.00
_cell.angle_gamma   90.00
#
_symmetry.space_group_name_H-M   'P 1'
#
loop_
_entity.id
_entity.type
_entity.pdbx_description
1 polymer ?
#
loop_
_entity_poly.entity_id
_entity_poly.type
_entity_poly.pdbx_seq_one_letter_code
_entity_poly.pdbx_strand_id
1 'polypeptide(L)'
;MIGALVFAKLVAFVLTVSSGGSGGVFAPTLYVGGMIGALVAHVFHQPPAGFVIVGMAALFSGAARVPIAALLMVPEMTGGYQILVPAALAVSLSYLLQTTLSANLKYRSLYEAQVPFREDSGAHRNDYINLAFNLLSTNKGVISDNVKNLDLVALFRSKMPIGIPKGKRLSVIKVKPDAAYAHELFRADYFTKSKNHEVEIITMIRQGKPFIPTLKTHLRPDDVLILLIDEVLFEKMEKEEFQKD
;
A
#
# COMPACT_ATOMS: atom_id res chain seq x y z
N MET A 1 -35.04 21.00 23.59
CA MET A 1 -33.87 20.42 24.31
C MET A 1 -32.94 19.64 23.40
N ILE A 2 -33.40 18.62 22.65
CA ILE A 2 -32.54 17.79 21.76
C ILE A 2 -31.77 18.61 20.71
N GLY A 3 -32.42 19.59 20.05
CA GLY A 3 -31.74 20.43 19.05
C GLY A 3 -30.54 21.22 19.60
N ALA A 4 -30.65 21.73 20.83
CA ALA A 4 -29.54 22.43 21.49
C ALA A 4 -28.36 21.48 21.79
N LEU A 5 -28.65 20.24 22.19
CA LEU A 5 -27.62 19.22 22.41
C LEU A 5 -26.93 18.79 21.11
N VAL A 6 -27.68 18.65 20.01
CA VAL A 6 -27.12 18.37 18.67
C VAL A 6 -26.13 19.47 18.28
N PHE A 7 -26.56 20.72 18.39
CA PHE A 7 -25.73 21.87 18.05
C PHE A 7 -24.46 21.95 18.91
N ALA A 8 -24.61 21.83 20.23
CA ALA A 8 -23.47 21.83 21.16
C ALA A 8 -22.48 20.69 20.86
N LYS A 9 -22.98 19.48 20.56
CA LYS A 9 -22.14 18.34 20.21
C LYS A 9 -21.41 18.53 18.88
N LEU A 10 -22.06 19.11 17.88
CA LEU A 10 -21.44 19.46 16.59
C LEU A 10 -20.29 20.47 16.78
N VAL A 11 -20.51 21.53 17.55
CA VAL A 11 -19.47 22.52 17.87
C VAL A 11 -18.29 21.86 18.59
N ALA A 12 -18.56 21.06 19.62
CA ALA A 12 -17.52 20.34 20.36
C ALA A 12 -16.74 19.37 19.45
N PHE A 13 -17.43 18.68 18.54
CA PHE A 13 -16.82 17.76 17.59
C PHE A 13 -15.88 18.49 16.62
N VAL A 14 -16.32 19.60 16.02
CA VAL A 14 -15.49 20.41 15.12
C VAL A 14 -14.26 20.95 15.85
N LEU A 15 -14.41 21.48 17.06
CA LEU A 15 -13.29 22.01 17.85
C LEU A 15 -12.28 20.91 18.24
N THR A 16 -12.76 19.71 18.55
CA THR A 16 -11.88 18.59 18.93
C THR A 16 -11.10 18.06 17.71
N VAL A 17 -11.75 17.94 16.56
CA VAL A 17 -11.10 17.46 15.33
C VAL A 17 -10.13 18.49 14.77
N SER A 18 -10.54 19.76 14.68
CA SER A 18 -9.69 20.83 14.15
C SER A 18 -8.49 21.17 15.02
N SER A 19 -8.56 20.97 16.33
CA SER A 19 -7.41 21.17 17.24
C SER A 19 -6.41 20.02 17.21
N GLY A 20 -6.69 18.92 16.50
CA GLY A 20 -5.85 17.72 16.50
C GLY A 20 -5.97 16.86 17.75
N GLY A 21 -6.83 17.21 18.71
CA GLY A 21 -7.12 16.45 19.93
C GLY A 21 -8.03 15.24 19.71
N SER A 22 -8.33 14.86 18.46
CA SER A 22 -9.22 13.75 18.16
C SER A 22 -8.52 12.39 18.38
N GLY A 23 -9.03 11.60 19.32
CA GLY A 23 -8.70 10.18 19.45
C GLY A 23 -9.42 9.28 18.44
N GLY A 24 -10.13 9.87 17.47
CA GLY A 24 -10.95 9.17 16.49
C GLY A 24 -12.24 9.93 16.17
N VAL A 25 -12.68 9.83 14.91
CA VAL A 25 -13.85 10.56 14.40
C VAL A 25 -15.08 9.67 14.18
N PHE A 26 -14.92 8.35 14.31
CA PHE A 26 -15.96 7.36 14.04
C PHE A 26 -17.16 7.48 14.99
N ALA A 27 -16.95 7.20 16.28
CA ALA A 27 -17.99 7.23 17.30
C ALA A 27 -18.72 8.58 17.42
N PRO A 28 -18.03 9.75 17.44
CA PRO A 28 -18.74 11.03 17.51
C PRO A 28 -19.59 11.30 16.26
N THR A 29 -19.15 10.85 15.07
CA THR A 29 -19.96 10.99 13.85
C THR A 29 -21.25 10.18 13.94
N LEU A 30 -21.18 8.90 14.36
CA LEU A 30 -22.39 8.10 14.57
C LEU A 30 -23.32 8.73 15.61
N TYR A 31 -22.76 9.21 16.72
CA TYR A 31 -23.54 9.83 17.79
C TYR A 31 -24.31 11.06 17.29
N VAL A 32 -23.65 11.97 16.57
CA VAL A 32 -24.31 13.14 15.98
C VAL A 32 -25.39 12.71 14.98
N GLY A 33 -25.12 11.71 14.14
CA GLY A 33 -26.08 11.19 13.17
C GLY A 33 -27.32 10.61 13.85
N GLY A 34 -27.13 9.84 14.92
CA GLY A 34 -28.22 9.30 15.73
C GLY A 34 -29.05 10.38 16.40
N MET A 35 -28.42 11.44 16.94
CA MET A 35 -29.16 12.56 17.53
C MET A 35 -29.96 13.35 16.49
N ILE A 36 -29.42 13.55 15.28
CA ILE A 36 -30.16 14.17 14.17
C ILE A 36 -31.35 13.28 13.79
N GLY A 37 -31.16 11.97 13.70
CA GLY A 37 -32.24 11.01 13.46
C GLY A 37 -33.34 11.09 14.54
N ALA A 38 -32.96 11.10 15.82
CA ALA A 38 -33.90 11.28 16.93
C ALA A 38 -34.65 12.62 16.86
N LEU A 39 -33.97 13.69 16.46
CA LEU A 39 -34.60 15.00 16.26
C LEU A 39 -35.64 14.96 15.13
N VAL A 40 -35.31 14.32 14.01
CA VAL A 40 -36.26 14.13 12.89
C VAL A 40 -37.48 13.33 13.35
N ALA A 41 -37.28 12.20 14.04
CA ALA A 41 -38.38 11.41 14.59
C ALA A 41 -39.27 12.24 15.53
N HIS A 42 -38.67 13.07 16.38
CA HIS A 42 -39.40 13.96 17.28
C HIS A 42 -40.25 14.99 16.54
N VAL A 43 -39.71 15.64 15.51
CA VAL A 43 -40.44 16.63 14.69
C VAL A 43 -41.64 16.00 13.98
N PHE A 44 -41.47 14.77 13.45
CA PHE A 44 -42.54 14.05 12.75
C PHE A 44 -43.41 13.18 13.64
N HIS A 45 -43.24 13.23 14.97
CA HIS A 45 -43.97 12.44 15.96
C HIS A 45 -43.92 10.92 15.68
N GLN A 46 -42.76 10.41 15.26
CA GLN A 46 -42.52 9.01 14.94
C GLN A 46 -41.69 8.29 16.01
N PRO A 47 -41.74 6.95 16.09
CA PRO A 47 -40.84 6.17 16.94
C PRO A 47 -39.36 6.40 16.57
N PRO A 48 -38.46 6.68 17.54
CA PRO A 48 -37.12 7.17 17.24
C PRO A 48 -36.15 6.10 16.74
N ALA A 49 -36.33 4.83 17.11
CA ALA A 49 -35.33 3.78 16.89
C ALA A 49 -34.88 3.65 15.43
N GLY A 50 -35.82 3.61 14.49
CA GLY A 50 -35.48 3.49 13.06
C GLY A 50 -34.75 4.71 12.51
N PHE A 51 -35.20 5.92 12.88
CA PHE A 51 -34.59 7.17 12.44
C PHE A 51 -33.18 7.38 13.01
N VAL A 52 -32.94 6.96 14.26
CA VAL A 52 -31.60 6.99 14.87
C VAL A 52 -30.63 6.15 14.06
N ILE A 53 -30.99 4.91 13.74
CA ILE A 53 -30.13 3.98 12.97
C ILE A 53 -29.88 4.52 11.55
N VAL A 54 -30.92 5.02 10.88
CA VAL A 54 -30.79 5.64 9.55
C VAL A 54 -29.90 6.90 9.61
N GLY A 55 -30.06 7.75 10.62
CA GLY A 55 -29.27 8.95 10.81
C GLY A 55 -27.79 8.65 11.10
N MET A 56 -27.51 7.63 11.92
CA MET A 56 -26.17 7.10 12.17
C MET A 56 -25.49 6.69 10.85
N ALA A 57 -26.16 5.82 10.07
CA ALA A 57 -25.62 5.29 8.81
C ALA A 57 -25.42 6.40 7.77
N ALA A 58 -26.41 7.28 7.61
CA ALA A 58 -26.37 8.34 6.61
C ALA A 58 -25.27 9.37 6.89
N LEU A 59 -25.13 9.85 8.14
CA LEU A 59 -24.11 10.84 8.46
C LEU A 59 -22.70 10.25 8.32
N PHE A 60 -22.49 9.02 8.81
CA PHE A 60 -21.19 8.37 8.70
C PHE A 60 -20.81 8.04 7.26
N SER A 61 -21.75 7.54 6.46
CA SER A 61 -21.56 7.31 5.01
C SER A 61 -21.04 8.55 4.30
N GLY A 62 -21.68 9.70 4.51
CA GLY A 62 -21.28 10.96 3.90
C GLY A 62 -19.91 11.42 4.41
N ALA A 63 -19.73 11.49 5.74
CA ALA A 63 -18.50 11.99 6.36
C ALA A 63 -17.26 11.17 5.96
N ALA A 64 -17.38 9.85 5.91
CA ALA A 64 -16.30 8.92 5.59
C ALA A 64 -16.23 8.50 4.12
N ARG A 65 -17.24 8.82 3.29
CA ARG A 65 -17.38 8.35 1.90
C ARG A 65 -17.37 6.82 1.76
N VAL A 66 -18.04 6.13 2.68
CA VAL A 66 -18.09 4.66 2.73
C VAL A 66 -19.53 4.12 2.74
N PRO A 67 -20.32 4.33 1.67
CA PRO A 67 -21.75 4.03 1.69
C PRO A 67 -22.05 2.56 1.95
N ILE A 68 -21.32 1.64 1.32
CA ILE A 68 -21.52 0.19 1.51
C ILE A 68 -21.15 -0.22 2.95
N ALA A 69 -20.00 0.25 3.44
CA ALA A 69 -19.54 -0.11 4.79
C ALA A 69 -20.49 0.43 5.86
N ALA A 70 -20.94 1.68 5.75
CA ALA A 70 -21.89 2.28 6.69
C ALA A 70 -23.24 1.55 6.69
N LEU A 71 -23.72 1.14 5.51
CA LEU A 71 -24.98 0.42 5.35
C LEU A 71 -24.97 -0.97 6.00
N LEU A 72 -23.83 -1.64 6.04
CA LEU A 72 -23.69 -2.95 6.69
C LEU A 72 -23.40 -2.79 8.19
N MET A 73 -22.41 -1.95 8.52
CA MET A 73 -21.89 -1.80 9.86
C MET A 73 -22.94 -1.33 10.87
N VAL A 74 -23.70 -0.28 10.53
CA VAL A 74 -24.62 0.32 11.51
C VAL A 74 -25.74 -0.65 11.88
N PRO A 75 -26.47 -1.28 10.93
CA PRO A 75 -27.44 -2.31 11.25
C PRO A 75 -26.84 -3.51 12.00
N GLU A 76 -25.60 -3.91 11.71
CA GLU A 76 -24.92 -5.00 12.42
C GLU A 76 -24.68 -4.65 13.89
N MET A 77 -24.22 -3.42 14.18
CA MET A 77 -24.02 -2.95 15.55
C MET A 77 -25.33 -2.75 16.33
N THR A 78 -26.42 -2.39 15.64
CA THR A 78 -27.70 -2.05 16.29
C THR A 78 -28.76 -3.15 16.22
N GLY A 79 -28.49 -4.26 15.51
CA GLY A 79 -29.48 -5.28 15.17
C GLY A 79 -30.58 -4.82 14.21
N GLY A 80 -30.37 -3.68 13.53
CA GLY A 80 -31.38 -2.93 12.77
C GLY A 80 -31.63 -3.41 11.34
N TYR A 81 -31.56 -4.72 11.07
CA TYR A 81 -31.60 -5.23 9.68
C TYR A 81 -32.91 -4.96 8.94
N GLN A 82 -34.02 -4.79 9.66
CA GLN A 82 -35.35 -4.54 9.07
C GLN A 82 -35.45 -3.20 8.33
N ILE A 83 -34.56 -2.26 8.62
CA ILE A 83 -34.55 -0.91 8.03
C ILE A 83 -33.40 -0.70 7.04
N LEU A 84 -32.83 -1.78 6.51
CA LEU A 84 -31.75 -1.73 5.52
C LEU A 84 -32.15 -0.96 4.25
N VAL A 85 -33.36 -1.18 3.72
CA VAL A 85 -33.83 -0.52 2.50
C VAL A 85 -33.93 1.01 2.67
N PRO A 86 -34.62 1.56 3.69
CA PRO A 86 -34.64 3.01 3.89
C PRO A 86 -33.27 3.57 4.27
N ALA A 87 -32.43 2.82 5.01
CA ALA A 87 -31.06 3.22 5.29
C ALA A 87 -30.23 3.35 4.01
N ALA A 88 -30.36 2.42 3.06
CA ALA A 88 -29.64 2.44 1.79
C ALA A 88 -29.93 3.70 0.97
N LEU A 89 -31.18 4.15 0.93
CA LEU A 89 -31.58 5.39 0.27
C LEU A 89 -30.94 6.62 0.94
N ALA A 90 -31.04 6.72 2.27
CA ALA A 90 -30.47 7.84 3.01
C ALA A 90 -28.93 7.88 2.92
N VAL A 91 -28.28 6.72 3.00
CA VAL A 91 -26.83 6.53 2.84
C VAL A 91 -26.38 6.96 1.44
N SER A 92 -27.10 6.53 0.40
CA SER A 92 -26.78 6.88 -0.99
C SER A 92 -26.94 8.37 -1.24
N LEU A 93 -28.04 8.96 -0.77
CA LEU A 93 -28.29 10.39 -0.91
C LEU A 93 -27.24 11.22 -0.16
N SER A 94 -26.92 10.84 1.09
CA SER A 94 -25.89 11.50 1.89
C SER A 94 -24.53 11.45 1.19
N TYR A 95 -24.14 10.29 0.66
CA TYR A 95 -22.90 10.13 -0.09
C TYR A 95 -22.87 11.02 -1.35
N LEU A 96 -23.94 11.02 -2.14
CA LEU A 96 -24.03 11.83 -3.37
C LEU A 96 -23.97 13.33 -3.08
N LEU A 97 -24.74 13.79 -2.08
CA LEU A 97 -24.72 15.19 -1.66
C LEU A 97 -23.34 15.57 -1.13
N GLN A 98 -22.74 14.75 -0.27
CA GLN A 98 -21.44 15.02 0.29
C GLN A 98 -20.37 15.11 -0.80
N THR A 99 -20.31 14.15 -1.71
CA THR A 99 -19.32 14.11 -2.80
C THR A 99 -19.47 15.26 -3.77
N THR A 100 -20.72 15.65 -4.09
CA THR A 100 -21.01 16.78 -4.97
C THR A 100 -20.63 18.11 -4.30
N LEU A 101 -21.05 18.34 -3.06
CA LEU A 101 -20.82 19.60 -2.35
C LEU A 101 -19.34 19.81 -1.98
N SER A 102 -18.61 18.72 -1.72
CA SER A 102 -17.18 18.79 -1.35
C SER A 102 -16.21 18.66 -2.53
N ALA A 103 -16.70 18.60 -3.78
CA ALA A 103 -15.88 18.39 -4.97
C ALA A 103 -14.74 19.42 -5.12
N ASN A 104 -15.02 20.67 -4.79
CA ASN A 104 -14.10 21.81 -4.91
C ASN A 104 -13.46 22.23 -3.56
N LEU A 105 -13.69 21.48 -2.49
CA LEU A 105 -13.09 21.76 -1.19
C LEU A 105 -11.71 21.12 -1.08
N LYS A 106 -10.81 21.78 -0.33
CA LYS A 106 -9.49 21.24 0.00
C LYS A 106 -9.60 19.86 0.68
N TYR A 107 -10.56 19.75 1.59
CA TYR A 107 -10.83 18.53 2.34
C TYR A 107 -12.10 17.88 1.82
N ARG A 108 -11.93 16.74 1.15
CA ARG A 108 -13.00 16.03 0.43
C ARG A 108 -13.79 15.09 1.33
N SER A 109 -13.21 14.60 2.42
CA SER A 109 -13.88 13.78 3.43
C SER A 109 -13.29 14.13 4.80
N LEU A 110 -13.90 13.60 5.86
CA LEU A 110 -13.36 13.71 7.20
C LEU A 110 -12.06 12.90 7.40
N TYR A 111 -11.78 11.98 6.48
CA TYR A 111 -10.65 11.07 6.52
C TYR A 111 -9.61 11.51 5.47
N GLU A 112 -8.89 12.59 5.76
CA GLU A 112 -7.94 13.21 4.84
C GLU A 112 -6.77 12.28 4.45
N ALA A 113 -6.40 11.37 5.35
CA ALA A 113 -5.36 10.38 5.11
C ALA A 113 -5.82 9.20 4.25
N GLN A 114 -7.10 9.12 3.89
CA GLN A 114 -7.64 8.05 3.06
C GLN A 114 -7.27 8.29 1.60
N VAL A 115 -6.42 7.42 1.07
CA VAL A 115 -6.01 7.40 -0.33
C VAL A 115 -7.04 6.65 -1.21
N PRO A 116 -7.13 6.98 -2.52
CA PRO A 116 -8.13 6.39 -3.40
C PRO A 116 -7.86 4.92 -3.71
N PHE A 117 -6.59 4.53 -3.85
CA PHE A 117 -6.22 3.14 -4.16
C PHE A 117 -5.36 2.53 -3.06
N ARG A 118 -5.43 1.20 -2.98
CA ARG A 118 -4.64 0.42 -2.02
C ARG A 118 -3.13 0.62 -2.21
N GLU A 119 -2.69 0.82 -3.46
CA GLU A 119 -1.30 1.05 -3.86
C GLU A 119 -0.73 2.39 -3.41
N ASP A 120 -1.58 3.41 -3.29
CA ASP A 120 -1.18 4.71 -2.76
C ASP A 120 -0.92 4.68 -1.24
N SER A 121 -1.38 3.62 -0.57
CA SER A 121 -1.19 3.48 0.87
C SER A 121 0.20 2.95 1.17
N GLY A 122 0.99 3.75 1.89
CA GLY A 122 2.32 3.36 2.36
C GLY A 122 2.35 2.05 3.17
N ALA A 123 1.20 1.61 3.71
CA ALA A 123 1.06 0.35 4.43
C ALA A 123 1.32 -0.88 3.54
N HIS A 124 1.04 -0.81 2.24
CA HIS A 124 1.18 -1.94 1.30
C HIS A 124 2.49 -1.91 0.52
N ARG A 125 3.37 -0.93 0.75
CA ARG A 125 4.60 -0.75 -0.03
C ARG A 125 5.49 -2.00 -0.02
N ASN A 126 5.57 -2.71 1.10
CA ASN A 126 6.31 -3.97 1.21
C ASN A 126 5.72 -5.09 0.35
N ASP A 127 4.39 -5.20 0.28
CA ASP A 127 3.70 -6.24 -0.49
C ASP A 127 4.01 -6.10 -1.98
N TYR A 128 4.01 -4.88 -2.50
CA TYR A 128 4.35 -4.60 -3.91
C TYR A 128 5.83 -4.83 -4.21
N ILE A 129 6.74 -4.46 -3.30
CA ILE A 129 8.17 -4.74 -3.46
C ILE A 129 8.42 -6.24 -3.49
N ASN A 130 7.85 -6.98 -2.54
CA ASN A 130 7.98 -8.44 -2.48
C ASN A 130 7.36 -9.12 -3.71
N LEU A 131 6.20 -8.64 -4.18
CA LEU A 131 5.60 -9.14 -5.42
C LEU A 131 6.52 -8.89 -6.63
N ALA A 132 7.13 -7.71 -6.72
CA ALA A 132 8.09 -7.40 -7.78
C ALA A 132 9.31 -8.35 -7.73
N PHE A 133 9.89 -8.59 -6.55
CA PHE A 133 10.99 -9.55 -6.40
C PHE A 133 10.57 -10.99 -6.73
N ASN A 134 9.38 -11.41 -6.31
CA ASN A 134 8.85 -12.72 -6.66
C ASN A 134 8.64 -12.86 -8.17
N LEU A 135 8.10 -11.83 -8.84
CA LEU A 135 7.92 -11.82 -10.29
C LEU A 135 9.25 -11.82 -11.05
N LEU A 136 10.25 -11.08 -10.57
CA LEU A 136 11.62 -11.15 -11.11
C LEU A 136 12.18 -12.57 -10.97
N SER A 137 12.02 -13.19 -9.80
CA SER A 137 12.52 -14.54 -9.54
C SER A 137 11.79 -15.63 -10.33
N THR A 138 10.54 -15.38 -10.75
CA THR A 138 9.71 -16.35 -11.48
C THR A 138 9.77 -16.15 -13.00
N ASN A 139 9.99 -14.92 -13.48
CA ASN A 139 9.91 -14.57 -14.89
C ASN A 139 11.32 -14.33 -15.50
N LYS A 140 11.95 -15.43 -15.90
CA LYS A 140 13.35 -15.52 -16.39
C LYS A 140 13.68 -14.79 -17.70
N GLY A 141 12.93 -13.79 -18.18
CA GLY A 141 13.23 -13.29 -19.54
C GLY A 141 12.66 -11.98 -20.08
N VAL A 142 11.72 -11.29 -19.44
CA VAL A 142 11.21 -10.03 -20.03
C VAL A 142 10.89 -9.03 -18.93
N ILE A 143 11.93 -8.34 -18.44
CA ILE A 143 11.72 -7.02 -17.87
C ILE A 143 11.50 -6.09 -19.06
N SER A 144 10.27 -5.60 -19.22
CA SER A 144 9.92 -4.59 -20.23
C SER A 144 10.86 -3.38 -20.12
N ASP A 145 11.25 -2.82 -21.27
CA ASP A 145 12.01 -1.58 -21.40
C ASP A 145 11.44 -0.39 -20.60
N ASN A 146 10.23 -0.50 -20.05
CA ASN A 146 9.60 0.50 -19.19
C ASN A 146 10.01 0.42 -17.71
N VAL A 147 10.65 -0.66 -17.25
CA VAL A 147 11.17 -0.79 -15.87
C VAL A 147 12.68 -0.46 -15.83
N LYS A 148 13.09 0.58 -16.55
CA LYS A 148 14.51 0.89 -16.78
C LYS A 148 15.27 1.38 -15.56
N ASN A 149 14.59 1.82 -14.51
CA ASN A 149 15.22 2.46 -13.37
C ASN A 149 14.64 1.92 -12.06
N LEU A 150 15.02 0.69 -11.69
CA LEU A 150 14.96 0.31 -10.28
C LEU A 150 16.12 1.02 -9.58
N ASP A 151 15.85 2.20 -9.01
CA ASP A 151 16.85 2.94 -8.25
C ASP A 151 17.11 2.22 -6.91
N LEU A 152 18.05 1.28 -6.95
CA LEU A 152 18.49 0.53 -5.78
C LEU A 152 19.09 1.44 -4.72
N VAL A 153 19.67 2.58 -5.10
CA VAL A 153 20.18 3.57 -4.14
C VAL A 153 19.00 4.20 -3.39
N ALA A 154 17.91 4.53 -4.08
CA ALA A 154 16.68 4.99 -3.43
C ALA A 154 16.05 3.90 -2.53
N LEU A 155 16.07 2.63 -2.95
CA LEU A 155 15.60 1.51 -2.14
C LEU A 155 16.44 1.33 -0.87
N PHE A 156 17.78 1.34 -0.96
CA PHE A 156 18.65 1.23 0.22
C PHE A 156 18.54 2.46 1.13
N ARG A 157 18.39 3.68 0.56
CA ARG A 157 18.14 4.91 1.33
C ARG A 157 16.79 4.90 2.05
N SER A 158 15.82 4.14 1.54
CA SER A 158 14.49 4.06 2.16
C SER A 158 14.46 3.34 3.51
N LYS A 159 15.56 2.68 3.89
CA LYS A 159 15.68 1.85 5.11
C LYS A 159 14.57 0.79 5.25
N MET A 160 13.88 0.46 4.17
CA MET A 160 12.84 -0.56 4.18
C MET A 160 13.48 -1.96 4.23
N PRO A 161 13.00 -2.86 5.10
CA PRO A 161 13.41 -4.25 5.07
C PRO A 161 12.89 -4.90 3.77
N ILE A 162 13.80 -5.33 2.91
CA ILE A 162 13.48 -6.07 1.69
C ILE A 162 13.57 -7.55 2.00
N GLY A 163 12.48 -8.29 1.79
CA GLY A 163 12.45 -9.74 1.99
C GLY A 163 13.23 -10.44 0.88
N ILE A 164 14.31 -11.13 1.24
CA ILE A 164 15.03 -12.00 0.31
C ILE A 164 14.27 -13.34 0.21
N PRO A 165 14.00 -13.88 -0.99
CA PRO A 165 13.39 -15.19 -1.16
C PRO A 165 14.14 -16.27 -0.36
N LYS A 166 13.40 -17.22 0.25
CA LYS A 166 13.99 -18.31 1.05
C LYS A 166 15.02 -19.09 0.24
N GLY A 167 16.18 -19.35 0.84
CA GLY A 167 17.29 -20.10 0.22
C GLY A 167 18.15 -19.27 -0.74
N LYS A 168 17.87 -17.97 -0.90
CA LYS A 168 18.70 -17.06 -1.69
C LYS A 168 19.37 -16.02 -0.79
N ARG A 169 20.51 -15.49 -1.23
CA ARG A 169 21.27 -14.41 -0.59
C ARG A 169 21.61 -13.33 -1.61
N LEU A 170 21.64 -12.08 -1.15
CA LEU A 170 22.16 -10.97 -1.93
C LEU A 170 23.70 -10.99 -1.84
N SER A 171 24.37 -11.07 -2.99
CA SER A 171 25.82 -11.02 -3.09
C SER A 171 26.25 -9.90 -4.03
N VAL A 172 27.39 -9.29 -3.71
CA VAL A 172 28.00 -8.23 -4.51
C VAL A 172 29.36 -8.71 -4.95
N ILE A 173 29.54 -8.91 -6.26
CA ILE A 173 30.78 -9.45 -6.83
C ILE A 173 31.40 -8.40 -7.75
N LYS A 174 32.70 -8.15 -7.60
CA LYS A 174 33.46 -7.30 -8.52
C LYS A 174 34.14 -8.17 -9.58
N VAL A 175 33.97 -7.83 -10.86
CA VAL A 175 34.64 -8.52 -11.97
C VAL A 175 36.14 -8.22 -11.90
N LYS A 176 36.94 -9.25 -11.64
CA LYS A 176 38.41 -9.15 -11.60
C LYS A 176 38.97 -8.96 -13.03
N PRO A 177 40.07 -8.20 -13.21
CA PRO A 177 40.63 -7.93 -14.53
C PRO A 177 41.17 -9.17 -15.26
N ASP A 178 41.58 -10.18 -14.51
CA ASP A 178 42.16 -11.46 -14.96
C ASP A 178 41.13 -12.59 -15.08
N ALA A 179 39.84 -12.29 -14.82
CA ALA A 179 38.79 -13.28 -14.90
C ALA A 179 38.58 -13.76 -16.34
N ALA A 180 38.48 -15.08 -16.54
CA ALA A 180 38.26 -15.70 -17.85
C ALA A 180 36.97 -15.25 -18.56
N TYR A 181 36.01 -14.70 -17.80
CA TYR A 181 34.74 -14.16 -18.29
C TYR A 181 34.75 -12.63 -18.48
N ALA A 182 35.87 -11.96 -18.19
CA ALA A 182 36.04 -10.55 -18.54
C ALA A 182 36.02 -10.44 -20.07
N HIS A 183 35.20 -9.52 -20.61
CA HIS A 183 34.99 -9.28 -22.04
C HIS A 183 34.02 -10.22 -22.78
N GLU A 184 33.46 -11.24 -22.13
CA GLU A 184 32.41 -12.05 -22.75
C GLU A 184 31.05 -11.34 -22.78
N LEU A 185 30.23 -11.70 -23.78
CA LEU A 185 28.82 -11.29 -23.81
C LEU A 185 28.13 -11.85 -22.57
N PHE A 186 27.33 -10.99 -21.94
CA PHE A 186 26.43 -11.32 -20.86
C PHE A 186 25.41 -12.33 -21.35
N ARG A 187 25.72 -13.60 -21.14
CA ARG A 187 24.77 -14.70 -21.27
C ARG A 187 24.18 -14.92 -19.90
N ALA A 188 22.88 -14.65 -19.76
CA ALA A 188 22.14 -15.00 -18.55
C ALA A 188 22.44 -16.46 -18.16
N ASP A 189 22.57 -17.33 -19.16
CA ASP A 189 22.85 -18.76 -19.08
C ASP A 189 24.16 -19.13 -18.35
N TYR A 190 25.20 -18.29 -18.34
CA TYR A 190 26.44 -18.58 -17.58
C TYR A 190 26.21 -18.58 -16.07
N PHE A 191 25.34 -17.70 -15.60
CA PHE A 191 24.94 -17.57 -14.20
C PHE A 191 23.70 -18.42 -13.89
N THR A 192 22.81 -18.61 -14.87
CA THR A 192 21.57 -19.38 -14.70
C THR A 192 21.79 -20.91 -14.78
N LYS A 193 22.95 -21.38 -15.27
CA LYS A 193 23.25 -22.81 -15.45
C LYS A 193 24.67 -23.20 -14.98
N SER A 194 25.07 -22.79 -13.78
CA SER A 194 26.12 -23.54 -13.06
C SER A 194 25.50 -24.79 -12.41
N LYS A 195 25.37 -25.85 -13.22
CA LYS A 195 25.14 -27.28 -12.90
C LYS A 195 24.16 -27.74 -11.80
N ASN A 196 23.44 -26.86 -11.09
CA ASN A 196 22.26 -27.14 -10.25
C ASN A 196 21.81 -25.93 -9.39
N HIS A 197 22.38 -24.73 -9.59
CA HIS A 197 22.11 -23.57 -8.73
C HIS A 197 21.77 -22.34 -9.56
N GLU A 198 20.74 -21.60 -9.15
CA GLU A 198 20.25 -20.40 -9.85
C GLU A 198 20.97 -19.14 -9.36
N VAL A 199 21.67 -18.45 -10.26
CA VAL A 199 22.14 -17.07 -10.03
C VAL A 199 21.25 -16.14 -10.84
N GLU A 200 20.66 -15.16 -10.17
CA GLU A 200 19.80 -14.16 -10.78
C GLU A 200 20.44 -12.77 -10.64
N ILE A 201 20.65 -12.09 -11.76
CA ILE A 201 21.37 -10.80 -11.78
C ILE A 201 20.35 -9.67 -11.66
N ILE A 202 20.36 -8.99 -10.52
CA ILE A 202 19.45 -7.89 -10.23
C ILE A 202 19.92 -6.62 -10.95
N THR A 203 21.22 -6.31 -10.90
CA THR A 203 21.79 -5.12 -11.53
C THR A 203 23.32 -5.22 -11.69
N MET A 204 23.88 -4.33 -12.50
CA MET A 204 25.31 -4.08 -12.60
C MET A 204 25.62 -2.62 -12.32
N ILE A 205 26.78 -2.32 -11.72
CA ILE A 205 27.28 -0.97 -11.53
C ILE A 205 28.57 -0.84 -12.35
N ARG A 206 28.61 0.15 -13.24
CA ARG A 206 29.80 0.50 -14.02
C ARG A 206 30.12 1.97 -13.78
N GLN A 207 31.36 2.26 -13.37
CA GLN A 207 31.81 3.63 -13.08
C GLN A 207 30.85 4.37 -12.11
N GLY A 208 30.34 3.66 -11.10
CA GLY A 208 29.42 4.21 -10.10
C GLY A 208 27.97 4.41 -10.56
N LYS A 209 27.61 4.05 -11.80
CA LYS A 209 26.24 4.12 -12.31
C LYS A 209 25.60 2.74 -12.38
N PRO A 210 24.48 2.48 -11.67
CA PRO A 210 23.74 1.24 -11.80
C PRO A 210 23.01 1.16 -13.16
N PHE A 211 22.94 -0.03 -13.74
CA PHE A 211 22.17 -0.33 -14.94
C PHE A 211 21.74 -1.80 -14.95
N ILE A 212 20.65 -2.13 -15.64
CA ILE A 212 20.17 -3.50 -15.77
C ILE A 212 20.86 -4.15 -16.99
N PRO A 213 21.56 -5.28 -16.82
CA PRO A 213 22.21 -5.95 -17.94
C PRO A 213 21.17 -6.59 -18.87
N THR A 214 21.34 -6.34 -20.17
CA THR A 214 20.61 -7.03 -21.26
C THR A 214 21.46 -8.16 -21.85
N LEU A 215 20.86 -9.06 -22.64
CA LEU A 215 21.55 -10.15 -23.37
C LEU A 215 22.66 -9.68 -24.33
N LYS A 216 22.79 -8.38 -24.60
CA LYS A 216 23.85 -7.78 -25.44
C LYS A 216 24.95 -7.08 -24.63
N THR A 217 24.80 -7.05 -23.31
CA THR A 217 25.76 -6.39 -22.41
C THR A 217 27.07 -7.15 -22.44
N HIS A 218 28.21 -6.46 -22.43
CA HIS A 218 29.51 -7.12 -22.26
C HIS A 218 30.01 -6.85 -20.84
N LEU A 219 30.51 -7.89 -20.17
CA LEU A 219 31.16 -7.73 -18.87
C LEU A 219 32.50 -7.03 -19.07
N ARG A 220 32.78 -6.01 -18.26
CA ARG A 220 34.06 -5.30 -18.25
C ARG A 220 34.77 -5.51 -16.92
N PRO A 221 36.10 -5.48 -16.91
CA PRO A 221 36.87 -5.31 -15.68
C PRO A 221 36.31 -4.13 -14.86
N ASP A 222 36.27 -4.28 -13.54
CA ASP A 222 35.72 -3.32 -12.57
C ASP A 222 34.20 -3.13 -12.55
N ASP A 223 33.44 -3.86 -13.37
CA ASP A 223 31.99 -3.93 -13.17
C ASP A 223 31.68 -4.59 -11.82
N VAL A 224 30.70 -4.04 -11.10
CA VAL A 224 30.18 -4.62 -9.87
C VAL A 224 28.81 -5.24 -10.16
N LEU A 225 28.69 -6.54 -9.95
CA LEU A 225 27.48 -7.32 -10.12
C LEU A 225 26.75 -7.42 -8.79
N ILE A 226 25.45 -7.10 -8.77
CA ILE A 226 24.57 -7.38 -7.64
C ILE A 226 23.70 -8.57 -8.02
N LEU A 227 23.89 -9.65 -7.29
CA LEU A 227 23.38 -10.97 -7.60
C LEU A 227 22.48 -11.47 -6.47
N LEU A 228 21.41 -12.15 -6.84
CA LEU A 228 20.65 -13.02 -5.95
C LEU A 228 21.14 -14.45 -6.21
N ILE A 229 21.87 -15.03 -5.27
CA ILE A 229 22.53 -16.33 -5.41
C ILE A 229 21.88 -17.32 -4.45
N ASP A 230 21.69 -18.56 -4.88
CA ASP A 230 21.36 -19.67 -3.97
C ASP A 230 22.43 -19.82 -2.86
N GLU A 231 21.98 -20.04 -1.62
CA GLU A 231 22.86 -20.13 -0.44
C GLU A 231 23.92 -21.24 -0.58
N VAL A 232 23.58 -22.37 -1.21
CA VAL A 232 24.50 -23.50 -1.42
C VAL A 232 25.60 -23.16 -2.44
N LEU A 233 25.27 -22.34 -3.45
CA LEU A 233 26.25 -21.89 -4.44
C LEU A 233 27.17 -20.83 -3.86
N PHE A 234 26.65 -19.92 -3.05
CA PHE A 234 27.45 -18.92 -2.36
C PHE A 234 28.55 -19.57 -1.51
N GLU A 235 28.21 -20.58 -0.68
CA GLU A 235 29.19 -21.29 0.14
C GLU A 235 30.26 -22.01 -0.69
N LYS A 236 29.93 -22.49 -1.89
CA LYS A 236 30.91 -23.09 -2.81
C LYS A 236 31.86 -22.04 -3.38
N MET A 237 31.33 -20.91 -3.83
CA MET A 237 32.13 -19.82 -4.37
C MET A 237 33.07 -19.22 -3.31
N GLU A 238 32.58 -19.08 -2.07
CA GLU A 238 33.38 -18.61 -0.95
C GLU A 238 34.54 -19.57 -0.64
N LYS A 239 34.30 -20.89 -0.66
CA LYS A 239 35.35 -21.89 -0.45
C LYS A 239 36.38 -21.96 -1.60
N GLU A 240 35.95 -21.74 -2.84
CA GLU A 240 36.84 -21.76 -4.01
C GLU A 240 37.66 -20.47 -4.18
N GLU A 241 37.18 -19.31 -3.70
CA GLU A 241 37.92 -18.04 -3.75
C GLU A 241 38.80 -17.77 -2.51
N PHE A 242 38.51 -18.34 -1.33
CA PHE A 242 39.29 -18.10 -0.10
C PHE A 242 40.32 -19.20 0.26
N GLN A 243 40.48 -20.26 -0.54
CA GLN A 243 41.55 -21.26 -0.36
C GLN A 243 42.75 -21.06 -1.30
N LYS A 244 42.86 -19.89 -1.94
CA LYS A 244 43.98 -19.56 -2.85
C LYS A 244 44.95 -18.52 -2.31
N ASP A 245 45.00 -18.36 -0.99
CA ASP A 245 46.11 -17.71 -0.27
C ASP A 245 46.59 -18.60 0.88
#